data_AF-A0A7C5FTL3-F1
#
_entry.id   AF-A0A7C5FTL3-F1
#
_cell.length_a   1.000
_cell.length_b   1.000
_cell.length_c   1.000
_cell.angle_alpha   90.00
_cell.angle_beta   90.00
_cell.angle_gamma   90.00
#
_symmetry.space_group_name_H-M   'P 1'
#
loop_
_entity.id
_entity.type
_entity.pdbx_description
1 polymer ?
#
loop_
_entity_poly.entity_id
_entity_poly.type
_entity_poly.pdbx_seq_one_letter_code
_entity_poly.pdbx_strand_id
1 'polypeptide(L)' 'MKNPTDSKLKVIKIMDPLLCVRCENAYIADVVMRDGDRKKMFYCSRLDCDNWVAKPTAGADNTDLDLAA' A
#
# COMPACT_ATOMS: atom_id res chain seq x y z
N MET A 1 12.47 17.75 -11.66
CA MET A 1 11.94 17.06 -10.47
C MET A 1 10.45 16.86 -10.69
N LYS A 2 9.98 15.62 -10.88
CA LYS A 2 8.54 15.34 -11.10
C LYS A 2 7.81 15.59 -9.78
N ASN A 3 6.79 16.45 -9.82
CA ASN A 3 5.93 16.72 -8.67
C ASN A 3 5.34 15.38 -8.16
N PRO A 4 5.53 15.01 -6.89
CA PRO A 4 5.05 13.74 -6.35
C PRO A 4 3.52 13.69 -6.14
N THR A 5 2.79 14.71 -6.58
CA THR A 5 1.34 14.86 -6.37
C THR A 5 0.47 13.83 -7.11
N ASP A 6 1.02 13.06 -8.05
CA ASP A 6 0.30 12.00 -8.76
C ASP A 6 0.61 10.57 -8.30
N SER A 7 1.52 10.38 -7.34
CA SER A 7 1.73 9.05 -6.75
C SER A 7 0.54 8.75 -5.84
N LYS A 8 -0.42 7.95 -6.33
CA LYS A 8 -1.53 7.40 -5.54
C LYS A 8 -0.98 6.41 -4.51
N LEU A 9 -0.34 6.93 -3.46
CA LEU A 9 0.13 6.12 -2.34
C LEU A 9 -1.06 5.38 -1.72
N LYS A 10 -0.97 4.06 -1.66
CA LYS A 10 -1.99 3.20 -1.06
C LYS A 10 -1.47 2.66 0.27
N VAL A 11 -2.28 2.79 1.31
CA VAL A 11 -2.01 2.13 2.59
C VAL A 11 -2.48 0.68 2.48
N ILE A 12 -1.54 -0.25 2.62
CA ILE A 12 -1.77 -1.71 2.50
C ILE A 12 -1.38 -2.42 3.79
N LYS A 13 -1.71 -3.72 3.90
CA LYS A 13 -1.20 -4.57 4.99
C LYS A 13 0.00 -5.36 4.48
N ILE A 14 1.12 -5.28 5.20
CA ILE A 14 2.32 -6.06 4.91
C ILE A 14 2.10 -7.53 5.29
N MET A 15 2.59 -8.45 4.46
CA MET A 15 2.52 -9.89 4.74
C MET A 15 3.63 -10.32 5.70
N ASP A 16 4.89 -10.05 5.34
CA ASP A 16 6.06 -10.33 6.19
C ASP A 16 6.84 -9.03 6.52
N PRO A 17 6.67 -8.47 7.73
CA PRO A 17 7.39 -7.28 8.16
C PRO A 17 8.92 -7.44 8.19
N LEU A 18 9.43 -8.66 8.42
CA LEU A 18 10.88 -8.90 8.51
C LEU A 18 11.58 -8.70 7.16
N LEU A 19 10.89 -8.99 6.06
CA LEU A 19 11.39 -8.69 4.72
C LEU A 19 11.51 -7.19 4.49
N CYS A 20 10.53 -6.39 4.95
CA CYS A 20 10.58 -4.94 4.82
C CYS A 20 11.69 -4.32 5.68
N VAL A 21 11.96 -4.84 6.88
CA VAL A 21 13.06 -4.35 7.74
C VAL A 21 14.44 -4.53 7.07
N ARG A 22 14.60 -5.60 6.29
CA ARG A 22 15.87 -5.93 5.60
C ARG A 22 15.94 -5.42 4.16
N CYS A 23 14.88 -4.79 3.67
CA CYS A 23 14.81 -4.33 2.28
C CYS A 23 15.44 -2.95 2.14
N GLU A 24 16.43 -2.81 1.26
CA GLU A 24 17.09 -1.53 0.97
C GLU A 24 16.15 -0.49 0.35
N ASN A 25 15.03 -0.94 -0.20
CA ASN A 25 14.01 -0.08 -0.82
C ASN A 25 12.89 0.30 0.15
N ALA A 26 12.94 -0.17 1.40
CA ALA A 26 11.95 0.11 2.41
C ALA A 26 12.51 1.01 3.51
N TYR A 27 11.73 1.98 3.97
CA TYR A 27 12.08 2.84 5.09
C TYR A 27 10.86 3.21 5.92
N ILE A 28 11.10 3.71 7.13
CA ILE A 28 10.03 4.19 8.03
C ILE A 28 9.70 5.63 7.66
N ALA A 29 8.47 5.87 7.22
CA ALA A 29 7.92 7.17 6.91
C ALA A 29 7.00 7.66 8.03
N ASP A 30 7.01 8.96 8.30
CA ASP A 30 5.99 9.63 9.10
C ASP A 30 4.79 9.97 8.21
N VAL A 31 3.64 9.39 8.51
CA VAL A 31 2.39 9.53 7.74
C VAL A 31 1.39 10.32 8.56
N VAL A 32 0.81 11.35 7.94
CA VAL A 32 -0.34 12.08 8.48
C VAL A 32 -1.60 11.41 7.99
N MET A 33 -2.38 10.85 8.91
CA MET A 33 -3.69 10.26 8.64
C MET A 33 -4.72 11.35 8.38
N ARG A 34 -5.89 10.98 7.81
CA ARG A 34 -6.97 11.93 7.53
C ARG A 34 -7.43 12.72 8.76
N ASP A 35 -7.37 12.09 9.92
CA ASP A 35 -7.80 12.69 11.19
C ASP A 35 -6.73 13.62 11.82
N GLY A 36 -5.60 13.83 11.14
CA GLY A 36 -4.48 14.64 11.63
C GLY A 36 -3.46 13.87 12.47
N ASP A 37 -3.78 12.63 12.85
CA ASP A 37 -2.87 11.75 13.57
C ASP A 37 -1.60 11.44 12.80
N ARG A 38 -0.46 11.44 13.51
CA ARG A 38 0.84 11.05 12.94
C ARG A 38 1.18 9.61 13.32
N LYS A 39 1.54 8.80 12.32
CA LYS A 39 1.97 7.40 12.53
C LYS A 39 3.24 7.10 11.76
N LYS A 40 4.08 6.24 12.33
CA LYS A 40 5.21 5.64 11.62
C LYS A 40 4.75 4.43 10.84
N MET A 41 5.00 4.40 9.53
CA MET A 41 4.63 3.31 8.64
C MET A 41 5.80 2.93 7.73
N PHE A 42 5.84 1.68 7.29
CA PHE A 42 6.77 1.29 6.22
C PHE A 42 6.32 1.88 4.89
N TYR A 43 7.26 2.48 4.20
CA TYR A 43 7.14 2.89 2.81
C TYR A 43 8.10 2.05 1.97
N CYS A 44 7.60 1.47 0.88
CA CYS A 44 8.42 0.74 -0.09
C CYS A 44 8.42 1.48 -1.43
N SER A 45 9.60 1.76 -2.00
CA SER A 45 9.73 2.43 -3.30
C SER A 45 9.62 1.48 -4.50
N ARG A 46 9.65 0.16 -4.27
CA ARG A 46 9.54 -0.85 -5.33
C ARG A 46 8.11 -0.95 -5.83
N LEU A 47 7.92 -0.71 -7.13
CA LEU A 47 6.64 -0.85 -7.81
C LEU A 47 6.28 -2.31 -8.10
N ASP A 48 7.27 -3.20 -8.09
CA ASP A 48 7.17 -4.64 -8.32
C ASP A 48 7.17 -5.45 -7.01
N CYS A 49 7.14 -4.80 -5.85
CA CYS A 49 7.07 -5.48 -4.57
C CYS A 49 5.67 -6.07 -4.37
N ASP A 50 5.62 -7.33 -3.96
CA ASP A 50 4.43 -8.13 -3.75
C ASP A 50 4.22 -8.51 -2.28
N ASN A 51 5.05 -8.02 -1.34
CA ASN A 51 4.98 -8.30 0.10
C ASN A 51 3.83 -7.55 0.82
N TRP A 52 2.68 -7.42 0.18
CA TRP A 52 1.51 -6.74 0.71
C TRP A 52 0.21 -7.34 0.19
N VAL A 53 -0.86 -7.12 0.96
CA VAL A 53 -2.23 -7.41 0.57
C VAL A 53 -3.06 -6.13 0.68
N ALA A 54 -3.81 -5.83 -0.38
CA ALA A 54 -4.84 -4.79 -0.30
C ALA A 54 -5.94 -5.29 0.63
N LYS A 55 -6.36 -4.46 1.59
CA LYS A 55 -7.65 -4.72 2.24
C LYS A 55 -8.72 -4.58 1.16
N PRO A 56 -9.63 -5.56 1.01
CA PRO A 56 -10.82 -5.32 0.23
C PRO A 56 -11.53 -4.14 0.89
N THR A 57 -11.74 -3.07 0.13
CA THR A 57 -12.67 -2.02 0.54
C THR A 57 -14.02 -2.69 0.62
N ALA A 58 -14.64 -2.74 1.81
CA ALA A 58 -16.04 -3.14 1.94
C ALA A 58 -16.85 -2.19 1.04
N GLY A 59 -17.21 -2.65 -0.15
CA GLY A 59 -17.63 -1.80 -1.28
C GLY A 59 -17.07 -2.21 -2.65
N ALA A 60 -16.20 -3.23 -2.73
CA ALA A 60 -15.97 -3.96 -3.97
C ALA A 60 -16.94 -5.14 -4.02
N ASP A 61 -18.18 -4.85 -4.41
CA ASP A 61 -19.13 -5.88 -4.84
C ASP A 61 -18.53 -6.55 -6.08
N ASN A 62 -18.33 -7.87 -5.99
CA ASN A 62 -17.86 -8.70 -7.09
C ASN A 62 -19.01 -8.93 -8.07
N THR A 63 -19.30 -7.94 -8.91
CA THR A 63 -20.08 -8.17 -10.14
C THR A 63 -19.18 -7.93 -11.34
N ASP A 64 -18.24 -8.86 -11.55
CA ASP A 64 -17.83 -9.24 -12.90
C ASP A 64 -17.37 -10.70 -12.87
N LEU A 65 -18.34 -11.58 -12.59
CA LEU A 65 -18.26 -12.98 -12.96
C LEU A 65 -19.31 -13.20 -14.04
N ASP A 66 -19.17 -12.51 -15.18
CA ASP A 66 -19.95 -12.83 -16.37
C ASP A 66 -19.48 -14.15 -16.96
N LEU A 67 -20.18 -15.16 -16.46
CA LEU A 67 -20.53 -16.43 -17.07
C LEU A 67 -20.84 -16.28 -18.58
N ALA A 68 -19.99 -16.87 -19.41
CA ALA A 68 -20.38 -17.46 -20.70
C ALA A 68 -19.50 -18.72 -20.84
N ALA A 69 -19.97 -19.89 -20.39
CA ALA A 69 -20.85 -20.80 -21.12
C ALA A 69 -20.22 -21.25 -22.45
#